data_AF-A0A5A9PL68-F1
#
_entry.id   AF-A0A5A9PL68-F1
#
_cell.length_a   1.000
_cell.length_b   1.000
_cell.length_c   1.000
_cell.angle_alpha   90.00
_cell.angle_beta   90.00
_cell.angle_gamma   90.00
#
_symmetry.space_group_name_H-M   'P 1'
#
loop_
_entity.id
_entity.type
_entity.pdbx_description
1 polymer ?
#
loop_
_entity_poly.entity_id
_entity_poly.type
_entity_poly.pdbx_seq_one_letter_code
_entity_poly.pdbx_strand_id
1 'polypeptide(L)'
;MAEPRSPVSAALPHNPNSMPTPEGSTLEMDPMEYTLRKRLPRKLPKRRNDVYINMKTDFKAQLARCQKLLDAHREICIHGLGLAINRAINIALQLQTSSQGALELSANTSTVELIDDLDPEDPDEAGEPLTRTRNNSAIHIKVFYPSS
;
A
#
# COMPACT_ATOMS: atom_id res chain seq x y z
N MET A 1 -54.35 -46.81 38.22
CA MET A 1 -52.92 -46.46 38.35
C MET A 1 -52.64 -45.40 37.31
N ALA A 2 -52.18 -44.24 37.79
CA ALA A 2 -52.06 -43.00 37.03
C ALA A 2 -50.78 -42.98 36.20
N GLU A 3 -50.80 -42.38 35.01
CA GLU A 3 -49.67 -41.59 34.50
C GLU A 3 -50.17 -40.38 33.67
N PRO A 4 -49.46 -39.24 33.71
CA PRO A 4 -49.96 -37.94 33.27
C PRO A 4 -49.55 -37.60 31.82
N ARG A 5 -50.36 -36.75 31.18
CA ARG A 5 -50.05 -36.10 29.89
C ARG A 5 -48.90 -35.10 30.08
N SER A 6 -47.76 -35.34 29.43
CA SER A 6 -46.67 -34.36 29.30
C SER A 6 -46.91 -33.37 28.15
N PRO A 7 -46.51 -32.10 28.30
CA PRO A 7 -46.66 -31.09 27.27
C PRO A 7 -45.60 -31.22 26.16
N VAL A 8 -46.01 -30.87 24.93
CA VAL A 8 -45.17 -30.75 23.75
C VAL A 8 -44.14 -29.64 23.97
N SER A 9 -42.86 -29.99 24.11
CA SER A 9 -41.76 -29.05 23.98
C SER A 9 -41.47 -28.84 22.49
N ALA A 10 -41.68 -27.61 22.02
CA ALA A 10 -41.29 -27.18 20.69
C ALA A 10 -39.77 -27.33 20.53
N ALA A 11 -39.34 -28.12 19.54
CA ALA A 11 -37.93 -28.21 19.16
C ALA A 11 -37.50 -26.89 18.50
N LEU A 12 -36.53 -26.21 19.10
CA LEU A 12 -35.78 -25.13 18.45
C LEU A 12 -34.89 -25.76 17.35
N PRO A 13 -34.78 -25.16 16.16
CA PRO A 13 -33.91 -25.71 15.12
C PRO A 13 -32.45 -25.62 15.54
N HIS A 14 -31.81 -26.78 15.66
CA HIS A 14 -30.37 -26.92 15.87
C HIS A 14 -29.65 -26.57 14.56
N ASN A 15 -28.95 -25.44 14.51
CA ASN A 15 -28.11 -25.08 13.37
C ASN A 15 -26.77 -25.82 13.48
N PRO A 16 -26.42 -26.74 12.57
CA PRO A 16 -25.29 -27.67 12.75
C PRO A 16 -23.90 -27.07 12.43
N ASN A 17 -23.73 -25.75 12.49
CA ASN A 17 -22.52 -25.09 12.02
C ASN A 17 -21.78 -24.24 13.07
N SER A 18 -21.74 -24.70 14.33
CA SER A 18 -20.83 -24.14 15.34
C SER A 18 -19.51 -24.91 15.34
N MET A 19 -18.58 -24.51 14.47
CA MET A 19 -17.18 -24.83 14.65
C MET A 19 -16.64 -23.99 15.83
N PRO A 20 -15.95 -24.57 16.82
CA PRO A 20 -15.25 -23.77 17.82
C PRO A 20 -14.07 -23.07 17.12
N THR A 21 -14.15 -21.75 17.00
CA THR A 21 -13.02 -20.94 16.54
C THR A 21 -11.94 -20.93 17.61
N PRO A 22 -10.65 -21.08 17.24
CA PRO A 22 -9.57 -21.02 18.19
C PRO A 22 -9.49 -19.60 18.75
N GLU A 23 -9.34 -19.49 20.07
CA GLU A 23 -9.06 -18.23 20.77
C GLU A 23 -7.74 -17.66 20.26
N GLY A 24 -7.85 -16.78 19.27
CA GLY A 24 -6.83 -15.86 18.84
C GLY A 24 -7.58 -14.57 18.53
N SER A 25 -7.52 -13.61 19.46
CA SER A 25 -8.21 -12.33 19.37
C SER A 25 -7.81 -11.57 18.11
N THR A 26 -8.52 -11.83 17.01
CA THR A 26 -8.68 -10.85 15.95
C THR A 26 -9.58 -9.78 16.54
N LEU A 27 -8.98 -8.73 17.08
CA LEU A 27 -9.70 -7.49 17.38
C LEU A 27 -10.38 -7.07 16.08
N GLU A 28 -11.68 -7.30 15.96
CA GLU A 28 -12.51 -6.63 14.97
C GLU A 28 -12.50 -5.15 15.37
N MET A 29 -11.61 -4.38 14.76
CA MET A 29 -11.40 -2.97 15.09
C MET A 29 -12.52 -2.12 14.49
N ASP A 30 -13.29 -1.44 15.34
CA ASP A 30 -14.28 -0.47 14.91
C ASP A 30 -13.58 0.78 14.32
N PRO A 31 -13.81 1.13 13.04
CA PRO A 31 -13.28 2.35 12.43
C PRO A 31 -13.68 3.65 13.13
N MET A 32 -14.68 3.64 14.03
CA MET A 32 -15.13 4.83 14.76
C MET A 32 -14.21 5.27 15.92
N GLU A 33 -13.25 4.46 16.36
CA GLU A 33 -12.48 4.77 17.59
C GLU A 33 -11.04 5.27 17.33
N TYR A 34 -10.52 5.09 16.10
CA TYR A 34 -9.12 5.42 15.75
C TYR A 34 -8.98 6.13 14.41
N THR A 35 -8.24 7.25 14.40
CA THR A 35 -7.83 7.94 13.18
C THR A 35 -6.49 7.41 12.66
N LEU A 36 -6.46 6.93 11.41
CA LEU A 36 -5.24 6.43 10.75
C LEU A 36 -4.34 7.55 10.22
N ARG A 37 -3.12 7.65 10.76
CA ARG A 37 -2.04 8.51 10.27
C ARG A 37 -0.96 7.70 9.56
N LYS A 38 -0.86 7.86 8.24
CA LYS A 38 0.12 7.14 7.42
C LYS A 38 1.51 7.75 7.55
N ARG A 39 2.51 7.01 8.06
CA ARG A 39 3.91 7.50 8.06
C ARG A 39 4.50 7.41 6.65
N LEU A 40 5.48 8.26 6.36
CA LEU A 40 6.29 8.08 5.16
C LEU A 40 7.09 6.78 5.29
N PRO A 41 7.28 6.03 4.18
CA PRO A 41 8.20 4.89 4.16
C PRO A 41 9.57 5.29 4.72
N ARG A 42 10.23 4.38 5.45
CA ARG A 42 11.64 4.58 5.85
C ARG A 42 12.46 4.82 4.58
N LYS A 43 13.11 5.99 4.50
CA LYS A 43 13.78 6.44 3.27
C LYS A 43 14.96 5.53 2.96
N LEU A 44 14.94 4.90 1.80
CA LEU A 44 16.15 4.34 1.19
C LEU A 44 17.17 5.47 0.92
N PRO A 45 18.47 5.17 0.84
CA PRO A 45 19.49 6.16 0.48
C PRO A 45 19.12 6.83 -0.85
N LYS A 46 18.90 8.14 -0.82
CA LYS A 46 18.47 8.90 -1.99
C LYS A 46 19.67 9.23 -2.86
N ARG A 47 19.82 8.55 -3.99
CA ARG A 47 20.79 8.96 -5.02
C ARG A 47 20.29 10.25 -5.67
N ARG A 48 21.22 11.03 -6.24
CA ARG A 48 20.88 12.32 -6.89
C ARG A 48 19.95 12.14 -8.09
N ASN A 49 19.95 10.95 -8.69
CA ASN A 49 19.15 10.59 -9.85
C ASN A 49 17.89 9.76 -9.54
N ASP A 50 17.49 9.64 -8.27
CA ASP A 50 16.26 8.96 -7.86
C ASP A 50 15.03 9.88 -7.88
N VAL A 51 13.94 9.39 -8.46
CA VAL A 51 12.66 10.11 -8.61
C VAL A 51 11.54 9.30 -8.00
N TYR A 52 10.92 9.81 -6.94
CA TYR A 52 9.72 9.22 -6.34
C TYR A 52 8.45 9.81 -6.94
N ILE A 53 7.59 8.95 -7.46
CA ILE A 53 6.32 9.32 -8.08
C ILE A 53 5.22 9.30 -7.03
N ASN A 54 4.42 10.35 -7.03
CA ASN A 54 3.20 10.45 -6.23
C ASN A 54 1.99 10.74 -7.14
N MET A 55 0.78 10.55 -6.60
CA MET A 55 -0.47 10.81 -7.32
C MET A 55 -0.97 12.25 -7.24
N LYS A 56 -0.46 13.05 -6.30
CA LYS A 56 -0.96 14.40 -6.01
C LYS A 56 -0.41 15.46 -6.96
N THR A 57 0.85 15.32 -7.37
CA THR A 57 1.49 16.25 -8.30
C THR A 57 0.89 16.07 -9.70
N ASP A 58 0.86 17.13 -10.51
CA ASP A 58 0.47 17.04 -11.91
C ASP A 58 1.37 16.07 -12.71
N PHE A 59 0.77 15.39 -13.70
CA PHE A 59 1.46 14.39 -14.52
C PHE A 59 2.54 15.02 -15.41
N LYS A 60 2.20 16.09 -16.12
CA LYS A 60 3.16 16.77 -17.01
C LYS A 60 4.32 17.37 -16.20
N ALA A 61 4.03 17.91 -15.02
CA ALA A 61 5.06 18.42 -14.11
C ALA A 61 6.06 17.33 -13.68
N GLN A 62 5.58 16.12 -13.35
CA GLN A 62 6.47 15.01 -13.00
C GLN A 62 7.26 14.50 -14.21
N LEU A 63 6.65 14.41 -15.39
CA LEU A 63 7.33 14.02 -16.62
C LEU A 63 8.46 15.01 -16.98
N ALA A 64 8.16 16.31 -16.96
CA ALA A 64 9.14 17.36 -17.22
C ALA A 64 10.29 17.34 -16.20
N ARG A 65 10.00 17.04 -14.93
CA ARG A 65 11.02 16.86 -13.90
C ARG A 65 11.93 15.66 -14.19
N CYS A 66 11.36 14.53 -14.62
CA CYS A 66 12.16 13.36 -15.01
C CYS A 66 13.04 13.67 -16.21
N GLN A 67 12.51 14.33 -17.25
CA GLN A 67 13.28 14.73 -18.42
C GLN A 67 14.46 15.61 -18.02
N LYS A 68 14.22 16.66 -17.22
CA LYS A 68 15.28 17.56 -16.75
C LYS A 68 16.38 16.83 -15.96
N LEU A 69 16.02 15.81 -15.17
CA LEU A 69 17.01 15.00 -14.45
C LEU A 69 17.80 14.10 -15.38
N LEU A 70 17.17 13.56 -16.42
CA LEU A 70 17.82 12.77 -17.45
C LEU A 70 18.74 13.63 -18.34
N ASP A 71 18.40 14.89 -18.59
CA ASP A 71 19.29 15.82 -19.29
C ASP A 71 20.57 16.12 -18.47
N ALA A 72 20.48 16.03 -17.14
CA ALA A 72 21.59 16.24 -16.22
C ALA A 72 22.39 14.95 -15.89
N HIS A 73 21.84 13.77 -16.17
CA HIS A 73 22.38 12.48 -15.77
C HIS A 73 22.20 11.43 -16.87
N ARG A 74 23.20 10.58 -17.14
CA ARG A 74 23.05 9.49 -18.12
C ARG A 74 21.95 8.46 -17.79
N GLU A 75 21.53 8.41 -16.52
CA GLU A 75 20.49 7.52 -16.05
C GLU A 75 19.73 8.11 -14.86
N ILE A 76 18.44 7.77 -14.76
CA ILE A 76 17.60 8.06 -13.59
C ILE A 76 16.87 6.80 -13.13
N CYS A 77 16.47 6.75 -11.86
CA CYS A 77 15.64 5.68 -11.32
C CYS A 77 14.28 6.23 -10.88
N ILE A 78 13.21 5.74 -11.50
CA ILE A 78 11.83 6.13 -11.20
C ILE A 78 11.23 5.11 -10.24
N HIS A 79 10.74 5.57 -9.10
CA HIS A 79 10.16 4.75 -8.06
C HIS A 79 8.66 5.00 -7.93
N GLY A 80 7.87 3.93 -8.06
CA GLY A 80 6.44 3.93 -7.81
C GLY A 80 6.10 2.99 -6.66
N LEU A 81 5.27 3.43 -5.72
CA LEU A 81 4.81 2.64 -4.58
C LEU A 81 3.29 2.47 -4.62
N GLY A 82 2.79 1.24 -4.54
CA GLY A 82 1.37 0.91 -4.55
C GLY A 82 0.62 1.57 -5.71
N LEU A 83 -0.34 2.43 -5.39
CA LEU A 83 -1.12 3.17 -6.39
C LEU A 83 -0.25 3.91 -7.43
N ALA A 84 0.94 4.38 -7.04
CA ALA A 84 1.84 5.14 -7.92
C ALA A 84 2.55 4.31 -9.00
N ILE A 85 2.47 2.98 -8.98
CA ILE A 85 3.15 2.08 -9.92
C ILE A 85 2.76 2.37 -11.37
N ASN A 86 1.47 2.38 -11.70
CA ASN A 86 1.00 2.60 -13.08
C ASN A 86 1.46 3.94 -13.63
N ARG A 87 1.52 4.95 -12.76
CA ARG A 87 1.98 6.29 -13.14
C ARG A 87 3.49 6.34 -13.35
N ALA A 88 4.28 5.66 -12.53
CA ALA A 88 5.71 5.52 -12.74
C ALA A 88 6.03 4.83 -14.08
N ILE A 89 5.29 3.76 -14.41
CA ILE A 89 5.38 3.06 -15.70
C ILE A 89 5.06 4.01 -16.85
N ASN A 90 3.94 4.74 -16.77
CA ASN A 90 3.53 5.67 -17.82
C ASN A 90 4.59 6.76 -18.07
N ILE A 91 5.16 7.34 -17.00
CA ILE A 91 6.25 8.32 -17.15
C ILE A 91 7.45 7.71 -17.87
N ALA A 92 7.89 6.51 -17.47
CA ALA A 92 9.03 5.84 -18.10
C ALA A 92 8.79 5.57 -19.60
N LEU A 93 7.59 5.09 -19.96
CA LEU A 93 7.21 4.83 -21.36
C LEU A 93 7.13 6.11 -22.19
N GLN A 94 6.65 7.21 -21.61
CA GLN A 94 6.63 8.50 -22.30
C GLN A 94 8.04 9.04 -22.55
N LEU A 95 8.96 8.90 -21.59
CA LEU A 95 10.36 9.27 -21.79
C LEU A 95 11.00 8.48 -22.94
N GLN A 96 10.81 7.16 -22.94
CA GLN A 96 11.32 6.28 -24.01
C GLN A 96 10.72 6.62 -25.38
N THR A 97 9.42 6.93 -25.43
CA THR A 97 8.75 7.33 -26.66
C THR A 97 9.27 8.67 -27.17
N SER A 98 9.45 9.65 -26.26
CA SER A 98 9.95 10.98 -26.62
C SER A 98 11.42 10.98 -27.06
N SER A 99 12.22 10.00 -26.62
CA SER A 99 13.62 9.87 -27.01
C SER A 99 13.80 9.16 -28.36
N GLN A 100 12.71 8.83 -29.07
CA GLN A 100 12.74 8.12 -30.35
C GLN A 100 13.53 6.79 -30.28
N GLY A 101 13.46 6.10 -29.14
CA GLY A 101 14.16 4.83 -28.91
C GLY A 101 15.60 4.95 -28.42
N ALA A 102 16.11 6.16 -28.15
CA ALA A 102 17.47 6.35 -27.61
C ALA A 102 17.62 5.92 -26.13
N LEU A 103 16.52 5.63 -25.45
CA LEU A 103 16.51 5.21 -24.05
C LEU A 103 16.09 3.74 -23.90
N GLU A 104 16.75 3.07 -22.98
CA GLU A 104 16.37 1.75 -22.49
C GLU A 104 15.77 1.82 -21.09
N LEU A 105 14.92 0.84 -20.80
CA LEU A 105 14.20 0.71 -19.54
C LEU A 105 14.55 -0.64 -18.90
N SER A 106 14.89 -0.62 -17.60
CA SER A 106 15.06 -1.84 -16.80
C SER A 106 14.24 -1.71 -15.53
N ALA A 107 13.32 -2.67 -15.29
CA ALA A 107 12.39 -2.62 -14.18
C ALA A 107 12.69 -3.71 -13.14
N ASN A 108 12.68 -3.33 -11.87
CA ASN A 108 12.74 -4.24 -10.72
C ASN A 108 11.54 -3.99 -9.81
N THR A 109 11.07 -5.05 -9.17
CA THR A 109 9.99 -4.98 -8.17
C THR A 109 10.54 -5.25 -6.78
N SER A 110 9.93 -4.64 -5.77
CA SER A 110 10.20 -4.95 -4.37
C SER A 110 8.95 -4.85 -3.51
N THR A 111 9.03 -5.32 -2.27
CA THR A 111 8.02 -5.13 -1.24
C THR A 111 8.55 -4.12 -0.24
N VAL A 112 7.77 -3.07 0.04
CA VAL A 112 8.12 -2.01 1.00
C VAL A 112 7.19 -2.11 2.19
N GLU A 113 7.77 -2.33 3.36
CA GLU A 113 7.08 -2.28 4.65
C GLU A 113 6.82 -0.82 5.05
N LEU A 114 5.57 -0.53 5.42
CA LEU A 114 5.11 0.78 5.87
C LEU A 114 4.51 0.63 7.27
N ILE A 115 4.78 1.60 8.11
CA ILE A 115 4.24 1.69 9.46
C ILE A 115 3.26 2.86 9.45
N ASP A 116 2.03 2.63 9.83
CA ASP A 116 1.03 3.67 10.06
C ASP A 116 0.78 3.79 11.58
N ASP A 117 0.55 5.01 12.05
CA ASP A 117 0.14 5.27 13.43
C ASP A 117 -1.38 5.37 13.50
N LEU A 118 -1.93 4.86 14.59
CA LEU A 118 -3.34 4.97 14.95
C LEU A 118 -3.40 5.77 16.24
N ASP A 119 -3.94 6.99 16.13
CA ASP A 119 -4.20 7.83 17.29
C ASP A 119 -5.67 7.61 17.71
N PRO A 120 -5.96 7.43 19.01
CA PRO A 120 -7.34 7.37 19.52
C PRO A 120 -8.07 8.69 19.23
N GLU A 121 -9.37 8.61 18.94
CA GLU A 121 -10.19 9.82 18.70
C GLU A 121 -10.44 10.62 19.98
N ASP A 122 -10.60 9.94 21.12
CA ASP A 122 -10.70 10.56 22.44
C ASP A 122 -9.47 10.19 23.30
N PRO A 123 -8.60 11.15 23.64
CA PRO A 123 -7.40 10.87 24.44
C PRO A 123 -7.70 10.52 25.90
N ASP A 124 -8.92 10.78 26.40
CA ASP A 124 -9.33 10.53 27.78
C ASP A 124 -10.16 9.23 27.92
N GLU A 125 -10.73 8.70 26.82
CA GLU A 125 -11.55 7.47 26.79
C GLU A 125 -10.91 6.29 26.05
N ALA A 126 -9.97 6.53 25.12
CA ALA A 126 -9.37 5.47 24.30
C ALA A 126 -7.87 5.26 24.58
N GLY A 127 -7.44 3.99 24.41
CA GLY A 127 -6.16 3.45 24.89
C GLY A 127 -4.89 3.96 24.22
N GLU A 128 -3.75 3.32 24.53
CA GLU A 128 -2.43 3.73 24.04
C GLU A 128 -2.32 3.77 22.49
N PRO A 129 -1.50 4.66 21.91
CA PRO A 129 -1.28 4.74 20.46
C PRO A 129 -0.82 3.41 19.87
N LEU A 130 -1.47 2.97 18.78
CA LEU A 130 -1.17 1.69 18.14
C LEU A 130 -0.41 1.90 16.82
N THR A 131 0.57 1.05 16.55
CA THR A 131 1.25 1.01 15.25
C THR A 131 0.77 -0.15 14.40
N ARG A 132 0.41 0.11 13.14
CA ARG A 132 0.04 -0.92 12.17
C ARG A 132 1.08 -1.02 11.06
N THR A 133 1.58 -2.22 10.81
CA THR A 133 2.44 -2.50 9.65
C THR A 133 1.62 -2.95 8.44
N ARG A 134 1.97 -2.46 7.24
CA ARG A 134 1.44 -2.93 5.96
C ARG A 134 2.55 -3.07 4.92
N ASN A 135 2.36 -3.98 3.97
CA ASN A 135 3.27 -4.20 2.86
C ASN A 135 2.67 -3.65 1.57
N ASN A 136 3.42 -2.80 0.88
CA ASN A 136 3.07 -2.33 -0.45
C ASN A 136 4.07 -2.81 -1.48
N SER A 137 3.58 -3.22 -2.64
CA SER A 137 4.44 -3.45 -3.81
C SER A 137 5.05 -2.13 -4.28
N ALA A 138 6.29 -2.21 -4.75
CA ALA A 138 7.00 -1.10 -5.38
C ALA A 138 7.62 -1.53 -6.70
N ILE A 139 7.75 -0.57 -7.61
CA ILE A 139 8.49 -0.70 -8.86
C ILE A 139 9.63 0.33 -8.88
N HIS A 140 10.77 -0.09 -9.41
CA HIS A 140 11.94 0.74 -9.64
C HIS A 140 12.30 0.60 -11.11
N ILE A 141 12.18 1.67 -11.88
CA ILE A 141 12.45 1.68 -13.32
C ILE A 141 13.70 2.52 -13.56
N LYS A 142 14.78 1.85 -13.94
CA LYS A 142 15.98 2.51 -14.44
C LYS A 142 15.73 2.94 -15.89
N VAL A 143 15.89 4.23 -16.16
CA VAL A 143 15.82 4.85 -17.48
C VAL A 143 17.22 5.35 -17.83
N PHE A 144 17.81 4.85 -18.92
CA PHE A 144 19.22 5.13 -19.23
C PHE A 144 19.50 5.14 -20.73
N TYR A 145 20.54 5.87 -21.13
CA TYR A 145 21.12 5.74 -22.46
C TYR A 145 22.06 4.52 -22.47
N PRO A 146 21.84 3.52 -23.35
CA PRO A 146 22.74 2.38 -23.44
C PRO A 146 24.14 2.84 -23.83
N SER A 147 25.16 2.25 -23.21
CA SER A 147 26.54 2.46 -23.61
C SER A 147 26.73 1.89 -25.01
N SER A 148 26.97 2.74 -26.01
CA SER A 148 27.41 2.31 -27.34
C SER A 148 28.80 1.70 -27.31
#